data_AF-A0A1Z8S7W9-F1
#
_entry.id   AF-A0A1Z8S7W9-F1
#
_cell.length_a   1.000
_cell.length_b   1.000
_cell.length_c   1.000
_cell.angle_alpha   90.00
_cell.angle_beta   90.00
_cell.angle_gamma   90.00
#
_symmetry.space_group_name_H-M   'P 1'
#
loop_
_entity.id
_entity.type
_entity.pdbx_description
1 polymer ?
#
loop_
_entity_poly.entity_id
_entity_poly.type
_entity_poly.pdbx_seq_one_letter_code
_entity_poly.pdbx_strand_id
1 'polypeptide(L)' 'MSFKNIIKHEIPETMDNWRLIPRLLIFLYAIVFYQTMQWFMGLPDPNNAQAGFVSVIVGAGAAWFGL' A
#
# COMPACT_ATOMS: atom_id res chain seq x y z
N MET A 1 31.09 -5.89 -20.66
CA MET A 1 30.30 -4.87 -19.93
C MET A 1 30.69 -4.95 -18.45
N SER A 2 31.19 -3.86 -17.86
CA SER A 2 31.66 -3.88 -16.46
C SER A 2 30.48 -4.01 -15.50
N PHE A 3 30.60 -4.80 -14.44
CA PHE A 3 29.56 -5.03 -13.43
C PHE A 3 29.01 -3.72 -12.83
N LYS A 4 29.88 -2.69 -12.72
CA LYS A 4 29.49 -1.34 -12.31
C LYS A 4 28.48 -0.67 -13.25
N ASN A 5 28.52 -0.95 -14.55
CA ASN A 5 27.63 -0.33 -15.53
C ASN A 5 26.24 -0.96 -15.51
N ILE A 6 26.14 -2.28 -15.23
CA ILE A 6 24.87 -3.00 -15.11
C ILE A 6 24.08 -2.48 -13.90
N ILE A 7 24.74 -2.32 -12.75
CA ILE A 7 24.10 -1.79 -11.54
C ILE A 7 23.64 -0.34 -11.73
N LYS A 8 24.42 0.47 -12.44
CA LYS A 8 24.16 1.90 -12.56
C LYS A 8 23.10 2.26 -13.61
N HIS A 9 22.95 1.45 -14.66
CA HIS A 9 22.09 1.79 -15.81
C HIS A 9 20.90 0.85 -15.97
N GLU A 10 21.08 -0.47 -15.86
CA GLU A 10 19.98 -1.39 -16.16
C GLU A 10 19.04 -1.60 -14.98
N ILE A 11 19.54 -1.67 -13.74
CA ILE A 11 18.69 -1.88 -12.56
C ILE A 11 17.63 -0.77 -12.37
N PRO A 12 17.98 0.53 -12.46
CA PRO A 12 16.99 1.61 -12.33
C PRO A 12 15.94 1.57 -13.44
N GLU A 13 16.36 1.35 -14.70
CA GLU A 13 15.45 1.26 -15.85
C GLU A 13 14.47 0.09 -15.72
N THR A 14 14.96 -1.07 -15.26
CA THR A 14 14.12 -2.25 -15.10
C THR A 14 13.10 -2.08 -13.96
N MET A 15 13.51 -1.43 -12.86
CA MET A 15 12.62 -1.14 -11.72
C MET A 15 11.52 -0.12 -12.08
N ASP A 16 11.86 0.89 -12.88
CA ASP A 16 10.91 1.92 -13.31
C ASP A 16 9.91 1.35 -14.34
N ASN A 17 10.38 0.53 -15.28
CA ASN A 17 9.53 -0.18 -16.25
C ASN A 17 8.48 -1.08 -15.59
N TRP A 18 8.82 -1.74 -14.48
CA TRP A 18 7.87 -2.59 -13.74
C TRP A 18 6.91 -1.81 -12.82
N ARG A 19 7.09 -0.49 -12.67
CA ARG A 19 6.32 0.36 -11.75
C ARG A 19 6.32 -0.24 -10.34
N LEU A 20 7.51 -0.64 -9.88
CA LEU A 20 7.68 -1.40 -8.63
C LEU A 20 7.20 -0.60 -7.42
N ILE A 21 7.47 0.71 -7.37
CA ILE A 21 7.04 1.59 -6.28
C ILE A 21 5.50 1.65 -6.16
N PRO A 22 4.73 2.00 -7.23
CA PRO A 22 3.27 1.96 -7.17
C PRO A 22 2.68 0.63 -6.70
N ARG A 23 3.23 -0.51 -7.16
CA ARG A 23 2.75 -1.84 -6.78
C ARG A 23 3.03 -2.15 -5.31
N LEU A 24 4.21 -1.79 -4.82
CA LEU A 24 4.55 -1.95 -3.40
C LEU A 24 3.65 -1.11 -2.50
N LEU A 25 3.31 0.12 -2.91
CA LEU A 25 2.40 0.98 -2.15
C LEU A 25 0.99 0.36 -2.03
N ILE A 26 0.45 -0.20 -3.12
CA ILE A 26 -0.84 -0.91 -3.09
C ILE A 26 -0.77 -2.15 -2.19
N PHE A 27 0.33 -2.89 -2.25
CA PHE A 27 0.54 -4.06 -1.39
C PHE A 27 0.60 -3.69 0.11
N LEU A 28 1.35 -2.65 0.45
CA LEU A 28 1.41 -2.13 1.81
C LEU A 28 0.05 -1.62 2.28
N TYR A 29 -0.70 -0.94 1.41
CA TYR A 29 -2.07 -0.53 1.71
C TYR A 29 -2.98 -1.73 2.02
N ALA A 30 -2.90 -2.82 1.25
CA ALA A 30 -3.66 -4.03 1.52
C ALA A 30 -3.35 -4.64 2.90
N ILE A 31 -2.08 -4.59 3.32
CA ILE A 31 -1.66 -5.03 4.66
C ILE A 31 -2.29 -4.13 5.74
N VAL A 32 -2.17 -2.81 5.60
CA VAL A 32 -2.73 -1.85 6.56
C VAL A 32 -4.25 -2.00 6.67
N PHE A 33 -4.93 -2.15 5.53
CA PHE A 33 -6.37 -2.41 5.46
C PHE A 33 -6.74 -3.68 6.23
N TYR A 34 -6.06 -4.79 5.95
CA TYR A 34 -6.33 -6.06 6.61
C TYR A 34 -6.14 -5.96 8.13
N GLN A 35 -5.02 -5.39 8.58
CA GLN A 35 -4.76 -5.22 10.02
C GLN A 35 -5.79 -4.31 10.70
N THR A 36 -6.20 -3.24 10.03
CA THR A 36 -7.22 -2.31 10.54
C THR A 36 -8.57 -3.01 10.73
N MET A 37 -8.97 -3.86 9.78
CA MET A 37 -10.20 -4.64 9.89
C MET A 37 -10.14 -5.69 11.00
N GLN A 38 -9.02 -6.43 11.09
CA GLN A 38 -8.83 -7.42 12.15
C GLN A 38 -8.85 -6.77 13.55
N TRP A 39 -8.19 -5.61 13.69
CA TRP A 39 -8.22 -4.83 14.92
C TRP A 39 -9.63 -4.39 15.28
N PHE A 40 -10.37 -3.79 14.32
CA PHE A 40 -11.72 -3.27 14.58
C PHE A 40 -12.71 -4.38 14.96
N MET A 41 -12.67 -5.52 14.26
CA MET A 41 -13.52 -6.68 14.57
C MET A 41 -13.15 -7.37 15.89
N GLY A 42 -11.93 -7.15 16.39
CA GLY A 42 -11.46 -7.69 17.67
C GLY A 42 -11.83 -6.83 18.88
N LEU A 43 -12.47 -5.67 18.69
CA LEU A 43 -12.85 -4.79 19.79
C LEU A 43 -14.08 -5.34 20.54
N PRO A 44 -14.07 -5.34 21.89
CA PRO A 44 -15.21 -5.83 22.67
C PRO A 44 -16.44 -4.89 22.61
N ASP A 45 -16.22 -3.59 22.43
CA ASP A 45 -17.28 -2.59 22.30
C ASP A 45 -16.85 -1.50 21.28
N PRO A 46 -17.04 -1.74 19.97
CA PRO A 46 -16.63 -0.81 18.93
C PRO A 46 -17.50 0.45 18.92
N ASN A 47 -16.88 1.62 18.80
CA ASN A 47 -17.57 2.90 18.77
C ASN A 47 -17.55 3.61 17.40
N ASN A 48 -18.36 4.66 17.27
CA ASN A 48 -18.50 5.41 16.01
C ASN A 48 -17.21 6.10 15.55
N ALA A 49 -16.33 6.52 16.48
CA ALA A 49 -15.05 7.14 16.10
C ALA A 49 -14.10 6.11 15.46
N GLN A 50 -14.08 4.88 16.00
CA GLN A 50 -13.30 3.77 15.46
C GLN A 50 -13.86 3.32 14.10
N ALA A 51 -15.19 3.27 13.95
CA ALA A 51 -15.81 3.00 12.65
C ALA A 51 -15.48 4.08 11.61
N GLY A 52 -15.42 5.35 12.04
CA GLY A 52 -14.97 6.47 11.21
C GLY A 52 -13.52 6.32 10.74
N PHE A 53 -12.62 5.88 11.63
CA PHE A 53 -11.23 5.59 11.26
C PHE A 53 -11.13 4.50 10.18
N VAL A 54 -11.86 3.40 10.36
CA VAL A 54 -11.91 2.31 9.37
C VAL A 54 -12.42 2.83 8.02
N SER A 55 -13.45 3.68 8.02
CA SER A 55 -14.00 4.30 6.81
C SER A 55 -12.98 5.16 6.06
N VAL A 56 -12.19 5.97 6.78
CA VAL A 56 -11.11 6.78 6.19
C VAL A 56 -10.05 5.89 5.53
N ILE A 57 -9.66 4.78 6.17
CA ILE A 57 -8.72 3.82 5.58
C ILE A 57 -9.29 3.24 4.28
N VAL A 58 -10.56 2.80 4.26
CA VAL A 58 -11.21 2.27 3.05
C VAL A 58 -11.31 3.34 1.95
N GLY A 59 -11.67 4.57 2.32
CA GLY A 59 -11.79 5.71 1.42
C GLY A 59 -10.46 6.11 0.78
N ALA A 60 -9.35 6.04 1.53
CA ALA A 60 -8.00 6.23 0.98
C ALA A 60 -7.66 5.17 -0.09
N GLY A 61 -8.24 3.97 0.01
CA GLY A 61 -8.19 2.93 -1.01
C GLY A 61 -8.76 3.36 -2.37
N ALA A 62 -9.85 4.11 -2.35
CA ALA A 62 -10.56 4.53 -3.56
C ALA A 62 -9.74 5.54 -4.40
N ALA A 63 -8.88 6.35 -3.79
CA ALA A 63 -7.97 7.26 -4.49
C ALA A 63 -6.98 6.52 -5.40
N TRP A 64 -6.63 5.26 -5.09
CA TRP A 64 -5.77 4.44 -5.94
C TRP A 64 -6.46 3.94 -7.21
N PHE A 65 -7.80 3.94 -7.24
CA PHE A 65 -8.62 3.46 -8.37
C PHE A 65 -9.23 4.60 -9.20
N GLY A 66 -8.78 5.85 -9.00
CA GLY A 66 -9.10 6.97 -9.90
C GLY A 66 -10.27 7.86 -9.45
N LEU A 67 -10.45 8.04 -8.13
CA LEU A 67 -11.02 9.30 -7.62
C LEU A 67 -10.03 10.46 -7.80
#